data_AF-A0AAU8SDF9-F1
#
_entry.id   AF-A0AAU8SDF9-F1
#
_cell.length_a   1.000
_cell.length_b   1.000
_cell.length_c   1.000
_cell.angle_alpha   90.00
_cell.angle_beta   90.00
_cell.angle_gamma   90.00
#
_symmetry.space_group_name_H-M   'P 1'
#
loop_
_entity.id
_entity.type
_entity.pdbx_description
1 polymer ?
#
loop_
_entity_poly.entity_id
_entity_poly.type
_entity_poly.pdbx_seq_one_letter_code
_entity_poly.pdbx_strand_id
1 'polypeptide(L)'
;MTALADQDTNLRLNQSIEYRANRQERELLKDEIAGTTLVIDGQTYRVENNLNDLGRALYVSVQRQQWSDVTAFRARYVTLPGHDPMLLAYADGALARSRGDLDQAEAHYRKLLALQGDFLPGQLELARVLFENRKDRESTDAFRQISQSLGPADARNQGLGNTVDSFIEALDHRERWQGSLAVGPTWNDNLNQSSESTTRYQLETSDGVYLVERKMPKAVSAQGIDYEATLNKRVALSGHHGVFARALAYGQAYDKEARYNEDTFIGNTGYSYQDGRNQYSLGPQFEYNRIGSDPMYSAWGLRGEWMHNLSATRMLKLEGEYKDMAYRRQAADIYDGSAASVYATLWQALPQQWVLFGGFDLTDRNTRDATEAYFQRGLRLGVAKDFDIGLSTVLFASWRARQYDAYSALLDDRRHEEEQGYTFIVRAPRLAFHDLVPSLTFKYNKVNSNVDWLYSWERNSVSLKLEKQF
;
A
#
# COMPACT_ATOMS: atom_id res chain seq x y z
N MET A 1 4.94 18.99 25.05
CA MET A 1 4.96 18.56 23.63
C MET A 1 4.59 17.09 23.59
N THR A 2 3.38 16.81 23.13
CA THR A 2 2.84 15.46 22.90
C THR A 2 2.97 15.15 21.42
N ALA A 3 4.20 14.96 20.94
CA ALA A 3 4.35 14.51 19.56
C ALA A 3 3.96 13.02 19.53
N LEU A 4 2.74 12.75 19.02
CA LEU A 4 2.43 11.44 18.47
C LEU A 4 3.17 11.33 17.14
N ALA A 5 3.55 10.10 16.78
CA ALA A 5 4.15 9.82 15.49
C ALA A 5 3.35 10.47 14.34
N ASP A 6 4.06 11.09 13.38
CA ASP A 6 3.46 11.73 12.20
C ASP A 6 2.58 10.73 11.43
N GLN A 7 1.25 10.86 11.61
CA GLN A 7 0.24 9.96 11.05
C GLN A 7 0.22 10.04 9.52
N ASP A 8 0.44 11.22 8.94
CA ASP A 8 0.46 11.43 7.49
C ASP A 8 1.68 10.75 6.86
N THR A 9 2.84 10.82 7.52
CA THR A 9 4.03 10.08 7.08
C THR A 9 3.82 8.57 7.17
N ASN A 10 3.30 8.05 8.28
CA ASN A 10 3.01 6.63 8.44
C ASN A 10 2.06 6.10 7.34
N LEU A 11 0.94 6.79 7.12
CA LEU A 11 -0.03 6.44 6.10
C LEU A 11 0.59 6.47 4.71
N ARG A 12 1.28 7.55 4.34
CA ARG A 12 1.94 7.67 3.04
C ARG A 12 2.97 6.56 2.81
N LEU A 13 3.78 6.23 3.80
CA LEU A 13 4.79 5.18 3.68
C LEU A 13 4.14 3.80 3.45
N ASN A 14 3.10 3.44 4.22
CA ASN A 14 2.34 2.22 3.99
C ASN A 14 1.71 2.19 2.58
N GLN A 15 1.10 3.29 2.14
CA GLN A 15 0.51 3.38 0.81
C GLN A 15 1.54 3.26 -0.31
N SER A 16 2.75 3.78 -0.09
CA SER A 16 3.84 3.70 -1.07
C SER A 16 4.34 2.27 -1.28
N ILE A 17 4.31 1.42 -0.25
CA ILE A 17 4.66 -0.01 -0.37
C ILE A 17 3.70 -0.68 -1.36
N GLU A 18 2.39 -0.51 -1.17
CA GLU A 18 1.37 -1.15 -2.01
C GLU A 18 1.38 -0.63 -3.46
N TYR A 19 1.50 0.68 -3.64
CA TYR A 19 1.55 1.29 -4.97
C TYR A 19 2.76 0.82 -5.78
N ARG A 20 3.94 0.74 -5.14
CA ARG A 20 5.19 0.33 -5.79
C ARG A 20 5.18 -1.14 -6.21
N ALA A 21 4.71 -2.03 -5.33
CA ALA A 21 4.64 -3.46 -5.62
C ALA A 21 3.80 -3.74 -6.88
N ASN A 22 2.61 -3.15 -6.96
CA ASN A 22 1.73 -3.28 -8.12
C ASN A 22 2.32 -2.69 -9.42
N ARG A 23 3.07 -1.59 -9.32
CA ARG A 23 3.70 -0.97 -10.49
C ARG A 23 4.84 -1.82 -11.04
N GLN A 24 5.77 -2.25 -10.18
CA GLN A 24 6.93 -3.05 -10.60
C GLN A 24 6.50 -4.35 -11.27
N GLU A 25 5.50 -5.03 -10.70
CA GLU A 25 4.93 -6.24 -11.30
C GLU A 25 4.33 -5.98 -12.69
N ARG A 26 3.60 -4.86 -12.87
CA ARG A 26 3.05 -4.50 -14.18
C ARG A 26 4.13 -4.18 -15.23
N GLU A 27 5.25 -3.58 -14.82
CA GLU A 27 6.37 -3.33 -15.73
C GLU A 27 7.08 -4.63 -16.12
N LEU A 28 7.30 -5.55 -15.17
CA LEU A 28 7.89 -6.87 -15.45
C LEU A 28 7.05 -7.70 -16.43
N LEU A 29 5.73 -7.56 -16.35
CA LEU A 29 4.79 -8.32 -17.20
C LEU A 29 4.29 -7.52 -18.41
N LYS A 30 4.86 -6.35 -18.69
CA LYS A 30 4.31 -5.43 -19.70
C LYS A 30 4.20 -6.04 -21.08
N ASP A 31 5.21 -6.80 -21.50
CA ASP A 31 5.26 -7.43 -22.82
C ASP A 31 4.29 -8.64 -22.91
N GLU A 32 4.07 -9.32 -21.79
CA GLU A 32 3.07 -10.40 -21.69
C GLU A 32 1.63 -9.86 -21.69
N ILE A 33 1.41 -8.68 -21.09
CA ILE A 33 0.12 -8.00 -21.02
C ILE A 33 -0.20 -7.29 -22.36
N ALA A 34 0.81 -6.78 -23.08
CA ALA A 34 0.64 -6.03 -24.32
C ALA A 34 0.32 -6.90 -25.56
N GLY A 35 0.50 -8.22 -25.47
CA GLY A 35 0.28 -9.16 -26.59
C GLY A 35 -1.19 -9.36 -27.05
N THR A 36 -2.17 -8.62 -26.51
CA THR A 36 -3.61 -8.93 -26.63
C THR A 36 -4.40 -8.15 -27.68
N THR A 37 -3.84 -7.82 -28.85
CA THR A 37 -4.66 -7.30 -29.96
C THR A 37 -4.34 -7.97 -31.29
N LEU A 38 -5.33 -8.66 -31.87
CA LEU A 38 -5.30 -9.13 -33.25
C LEU A 38 -6.70 -9.08 -33.88
N VAL A 39 -6.81 -8.33 -34.97
CA VAL A 39 -7.97 -8.35 -35.88
C VAL A 39 -7.75 -9.47 -36.89
N ILE A 40 -8.76 -10.29 -37.12
CA ILE A 40 -8.68 -11.39 -38.10
C ILE A 40 -9.22 -10.86 -39.43
N ASP A 41 -8.43 -11.06 -40.48
CA ASP A 41 -8.56 -10.76 -41.92
C ASP A 41 -9.94 -10.88 -42.61
N GLY A 42 -11.05 -10.41 -42.01
CA GLY A 42 -12.37 -10.26 -42.64
C GLY A 42 -13.03 -11.52 -43.22
N GLN A 43 -12.47 -12.71 -43.00
CA GLN A 43 -12.91 -13.97 -43.63
C GLN A 43 -13.84 -14.76 -42.70
N THR A 44 -15.03 -15.08 -43.21
CA THR A 44 -16.03 -15.91 -42.51
C THR A 44 -15.83 -17.38 -42.89
N TYR A 45 -15.55 -18.24 -41.91
CA TYR A 45 -15.42 -19.68 -42.11
C TYR A 45 -16.69 -20.40 -41.65
N ARG A 46 -17.19 -21.34 -42.46
CA ARG A 46 -18.32 -22.20 -42.07
C ARG A 46 -17.80 -23.37 -41.23
N VAL A 47 -18.34 -23.53 -40.02
CA VAL A 47 -17.99 -24.61 -39.08
C VAL A 47 -19.12 -25.64 -39.05
N GLU A 48 -18.90 -26.79 -39.66
CA GLU A 48 -19.88 -27.88 -39.70
C GLU A 48 -20.08 -28.53 -38.32
N ASN A 49 -21.21 -29.23 -38.13
CA ASN A 49 -21.56 -29.86 -36.86
C ASN A 49 -20.96 -31.26 -36.69
N ASN A 50 -19.63 -31.37 -36.78
CA ASN A 50 -18.90 -32.63 -36.59
C ASN A 50 -17.71 -32.44 -35.64
N LEU A 51 -17.13 -33.54 -35.16
CA LEU A 51 -16.07 -33.53 -34.14
C LEU A 51 -14.84 -32.74 -34.58
N ASN A 52 -14.40 -32.91 -35.83
CA ASN A 52 -13.16 -32.29 -36.32
C ASN A 52 -13.30 -30.78 -36.47
N ASP A 53 -14.39 -30.33 -37.12
CA ASP A 53 -14.59 -28.92 -37.40
C ASP A 53 -14.92 -28.14 -36.12
N LEU A 54 -15.79 -28.68 -35.26
CA LEU A 54 -16.09 -28.04 -33.96
C LEU A 54 -14.90 -28.09 -33.01
N GLY A 55 -14.14 -29.19 -32.98
CA GLY A 55 -12.97 -29.32 -32.13
C GLY A 55 -11.88 -28.30 -32.51
N ARG A 56 -11.58 -28.19 -33.81
CA ARG A 56 -10.62 -27.20 -34.32
C ARG A 56 -11.10 -25.76 -34.10
N ALA A 57 -12.38 -25.48 -34.36
CA ALA A 57 -12.95 -24.16 -34.12
C ALA A 57 -12.89 -23.79 -32.63
N LEU A 58 -13.25 -24.70 -31.73
CA LEU A 58 -13.16 -24.50 -30.29
C LEU A 58 -11.73 -24.21 -29.85
N TYR A 59 -10.76 -25.04 -30.27
CA TYR A 59 -9.35 -24.84 -29.93
C TYR A 59 -8.81 -23.50 -30.42
N VAL A 60 -9.09 -23.13 -31.67
CA VAL A 60 -8.65 -21.85 -32.26
C VAL A 60 -9.31 -20.67 -31.56
N SER A 61 -10.60 -20.75 -31.24
CA SER A 61 -11.30 -19.69 -30.50
C SER A 61 -10.73 -19.49 -29.10
N VAL A 62 -10.29 -20.55 -28.41
CA VAL A 62 -9.58 -20.45 -27.13
C VAL A 62 -8.26 -19.72 -27.30
N GLN A 63 -7.42 -20.15 -28.25
CA GLN A 63 -6.12 -19.52 -28.53
C GLN A 63 -6.25 -18.05 -28.91
N ARG A 64 -7.37 -17.68 -29.55
CA ARG A 64 -7.69 -16.31 -29.97
C ARG A 64 -8.52 -15.52 -28.97
N GLN A 65 -8.81 -16.09 -27.80
CA GLN A 65 -9.61 -15.45 -26.74
C GLN A 65 -10.98 -14.96 -27.22
N GLN A 66 -11.58 -15.66 -28.20
CA GLN A 66 -12.91 -15.36 -28.74
C GLN A 66 -13.98 -15.99 -27.85
N TRP A 67 -14.19 -15.43 -26.66
CA TRP A 67 -14.98 -16.08 -25.59
C TRP A 67 -16.44 -16.37 -25.95
N SER A 68 -17.05 -15.55 -26.82
CA SER A 68 -18.36 -15.82 -27.40
C SER A 68 -18.36 -17.11 -28.22
N ASP A 69 -17.35 -17.27 -29.05
CA ASP A 69 -17.20 -18.40 -29.98
C ASP A 69 -16.80 -19.67 -29.21
N VAL A 70 -15.93 -19.54 -28.20
CA VAL A 70 -15.62 -20.63 -27.26
C VAL A 70 -16.91 -21.14 -26.63
N THR A 71 -17.75 -20.24 -26.11
CA THR A 71 -19.02 -20.63 -25.48
C THR A 71 -19.95 -21.34 -26.47
N ALA A 72 -20.10 -20.80 -27.69
CA ALA A 72 -20.98 -21.36 -28.72
C ALA A 72 -20.49 -22.71 -29.26
N PHE A 73 -19.21 -22.83 -29.63
CA PHE A 73 -18.64 -24.07 -30.16
C PHE A 73 -18.59 -25.17 -29.10
N ARG A 74 -18.21 -24.83 -27.85
CA ARG A 74 -18.22 -25.76 -26.73
C ARG A 74 -19.60 -26.38 -26.49
N ALA A 75 -20.65 -25.55 -26.48
CA ALA A 75 -22.03 -26.01 -26.27
C ALA A 75 -22.48 -27.03 -27.32
N ARG A 76 -22.03 -26.89 -28.58
CA ARG A 76 -22.29 -27.86 -29.65
C ARG A 76 -21.39 -29.08 -29.55
N TYR A 77 -20.10 -28.88 -29.31
CA TYR A 77 -19.09 -29.95 -29.27
C TYR A 77 -19.41 -31.02 -28.22
N VAL A 78 -19.83 -30.62 -27.02
CA VAL A 78 -20.13 -31.56 -25.92
C VAL A 78 -21.32 -32.50 -26.22
N THR A 79 -22.20 -32.12 -27.16
CA THR A 79 -23.35 -32.95 -27.57
C THR A 79 -22.97 -34.06 -28.55
N LEU A 80 -21.78 -34.00 -29.14
CA LEU A 80 -21.32 -35.02 -30.07
C LEU A 80 -20.79 -36.23 -29.30
N PRO A 81 -21.23 -37.46 -29.63
CA PRO A 81 -20.63 -38.68 -29.11
C PRO A 81 -19.14 -38.75 -29.46
N GLY A 82 -18.30 -39.09 -28.48
CA GLY A 82 -16.85 -39.21 -28.69
C GLY A 82 -16.09 -37.87 -28.71
N HIS A 83 -16.68 -36.79 -28.20
CA HIS A 83 -15.95 -35.54 -27.97
C HIS A 83 -14.73 -35.77 -27.06
N ASP A 84 -13.65 -35.04 -27.33
CA ASP A 84 -12.41 -35.14 -26.58
C ASP A 84 -12.54 -34.46 -25.20
N PRO A 85 -12.44 -35.21 -24.09
CA PRO A 85 -12.49 -34.64 -22.74
C PRO A 85 -11.30 -33.72 -22.44
N MET A 86 -10.16 -33.89 -23.12
CA MET A 86 -8.98 -33.04 -22.95
C MET A 86 -9.23 -31.64 -23.54
N LEU A 87 -9.72 -31.55 -24.78
CA LEU A 87 -10.11 -30.29 -25.40
C LEU A 87 -11.21 -29.57 -24.61
N LEU A 88 -12.19 -30.32 -24.08
CA LEU A 88 -13.24 -29.73 -23.25
C LEU A 88 -12.66 -29.14 -21.96
N ALA A 89 -11.79 -29.87 -21.26
CA ALA A 89 -11.13 -29.35 -20.05
C ALA A 89 -10.26 -28.12 -20.35
N TYR A 90 -9.58 -28.08 -21.51
CA TYR A 90 -8.78 -26.93 -21.94
C TYR A 90 -9.66 -25.70 -22.15
N ALA A 91 -10.75 -25.84 -22.90
CA ALA A 91 -11.68 -24.76 -23.18
C ALA A 91 -12.40 -24.26 -21.92
N ASP A 92 -12.77 -25.17 -21.02
CA ASP A 92 -13.41 -24.84 -19.75
C ASP A 92 -12.49 -24.05 -18.83
N GLY A 93 -11.22 -24.46 -18.75
CA GLY A 93 -10.19 -23.75 -18.00
C GLY A 93 -9.99 -22.32 -18.51
N ALA A 94 -9.87 -22.15 -19.83
CA ALA A 94 -9.71 -20.84 -20.44
C ALA A 94 -10.94 -19.94 -20.25
N LEU A 95 -12.14 -20.51 -20.36
CA LEU A 95 -13.39 -19.79 -20.16
C LEU A 95 -13.60 -19.36 -18.69
N ALA A 96 -13.22 -20.22 -17.74
CA ALA A 96 -13.24 -19.88 -16.31
C ALA A 96 -12.22 -18.78 -15.99
N ARG A 97 -10.99 -18.90 -16.51
CA ARG A 97 -9.93 -17.87 -16.35
C ARG A 97 -10.37 -16.51 -16.88
N SER A 98 -10.99 -16.45 -18.07
CA SER A 98 -11.45 -15.19 -18.67
C SER A 98 -12.58 -14.50 -17.89
N ARG A 99 -13.34 -15.26 -17.09
CA ARG A 99 -14.36 -14.72 -16.17
C ARG A 99 -13.78 -14.31 -14.82
N GLY A 100 -12.51 -14.66 -14.54
CA GLY A 100 -11.87 -14.49 -13.25
C GLY A 100 -12.24 -15.57 -12.23
N ASP A 101 -12.85 -16.67 -12.67
CA ASP A 101 -13.19 -17.83 -11.83
C ASP A 101 -11.96 -18.75 -11.69
N LEU A 102 -10.90 -18.21 -11.09
CA LEU A 102 -9.56 -18.81 -11.11
C LEU A 102 -9.49 -20.20 -10.45
N ASP A 103 -10.29 -20.46 -9.41
CA ASP A 103 -10.36 -21.79 -8.79
C ASP A 103 -10.97 -22.84 -9.73
N GLN A 104 -11.98 -22.46 -10.51
CA GLN A 104 -12.56 -23.36 -11.53
C GLN A 104 -11.58 -23.58 -12.67
N ALA A 105 -10.88 -22.52 -13.10
CA ALA A 105 -9.84 -22.63 -14.12
C ALA A 105 -8.73 -23.61 -13.70
N GLU A 106 -8.26 -23.51 -12.46
CA GLU A 106 -7.27 -24.43 -11.88
C GLU A 106 -7.77 -25.87 -11.88
N ALA A 107 -9.03 -26.10 -11.45
CA ALA A 107 -9.63 -27.43 -11.45
C ALA A 107 -9.70 -28.05 -12.86
N HIS A 108 -10.09 -27.26 -13.86
CA HIS A 108 -10.17 -27.70 -15.25
C HIS A 108 -8.79 -28.02 -15.84
N TYR A 109 -7.78 -27.17 -15.61
CA TYR A 109 -6.42 -27.45 -16.11
C TYR A 109 -5.76 -28.63 -15.37
N ARG A 110 -6.01 -28.82 -14.07
CA ARG A 110 -5.58 -30.04 -13.38
C ARG A 110 -6.26 -31.29 -13.93
N LYS A 111 -7.56 -31.22 -14.23
CA LYS A 111 -8.28 -32.32 -14.89
C LYS A 111 -7.68 -32.65 -16.25
N LEU A 112 -7.33 -31.63 -17.03
CA LEU A 112 -6.63 -31.80 -18.30
C LEU A 112 -5.31 -32.55 -18.11
N LEU A 113 -4.46 -32.09 -17.17
CA LEU A 113 -3.14 -32.68 -16.95
C LEU A 113 -3.19 -34.08 -16.31
N ALA A 114 -4.31 -34.44 -15.67
CA ALA A 114 -4.57 -35.81 -15.26
C ALA A 114 -4.86 -36.75 -16.45
N LEU A 115 -5.39 -36.21 -17.56
CA LEU A 115 -5.60 -36.96 -18.81
C LEU A 115 -4.31 -37.03 -19.64
N GLN A 116 -3.59 -35.92 -19.77
CA GLN A 116 -2.34 -35.81 -20.52
C GLN A 116 -1.34 -34.92 -19.78
N GLY A 117 -0.46 -35.53 -18.99
CA GLY A 117 0.44 -34.81 -18.08
C GLY A 117 1.55 -34.01 -18.75
N ASP A 118 1.97 -34.38 -19.97
CA ASP A 118 3.01 -33.71 -20.76
C ASP A 118 2.43 -32.68 -21.75
N PHE A 119 1.14 -32.37 -21.68
CA PHE A 119 0.52 -31.34 -22.53
C PHE A 119 0.97 -29.94 -22.10
N LEU A 120 2.07 -29.47 -22.69
CA LEU A 120 2.72 -28.20 -22.38
C LEU A 120 1.78 -26.98 -22.36
N PRO A 121 0.84 -26.78 -23.31
CA PRO A 121 -0.10 -25.65 -23.23
C PRO A 121 -0.96 -25.70 -21.96
N GLY A 122 -1.34 -26.88 -21.48
CA GLY A 122 -2.09 -27.04 -20.23
C GLY A 122 -1.24 -26.78 -18.99
N GLN A 123 0.04 -27.17 -19.00
CA GLN A 123 0.97 -26.87 -17.92
C GLN A 123 1.17 -25.35 -17.78
N LEU A 124 1.37 -24.66 -18.90
CA LEU A 124 1.52 -23.21 -18.96
C LEU A 124 0.29 -22.48 -18.45
N GLU A 125 -0.89 -22.88 -18.91
CA GLU A 125 -2.13 -22.25 -18.48
C GLU A 125 -2.44 -22.53 -17.00
N LEU A 126 -2.13 -23.72 -16.48
CA LEU A 126 -2.19 -23.98 -15.04
C LEU A 126 -1.24 -23.06 -14.26
N ALA A 127 0.02 -22.93 -14.70
CA ALA A 127 0.99 -22.05 -14.05
C ALA A 127 0.53 -20.58 -14.03
N ARG A 128 -0.05 -20.09 -15.13
CA ARG A 128 -0.64 -18.74 -15.23
C ARG A 128 -1.83 -18.56 -14.30
N VAL A 129 -2.74 -19.54 -14.22
CA VAL A 129 -3.88 -19.47 -13.29
C VAL A 129 -3.40 -19.44 -11.84
N LEU A 130 -2.40 -20.25 -11.48
CA LEU A 130 -1.81 -20.24 -10.13
C LEU A 130 -1.18 -18.87 -9.82
N PHE A 131 -0.46 -18.28 -10.78
CA PHE A 131 0.12 -16.94 -10.68
C PHE A 131 -0.93 -15.85 -10.45
N GLU A 132 -2.01 -15.86 -11.25
CA GLU A 132 -3.13 -14.92 -11.17
C GLU A 132 -3.89 -15.07 -9.86
N ASN A 133 -4.03 -16.31 -9.37
CA ASN A 133 -4.75 -16.61 -8.14
C ASN A 133 -3.87 -16.48 -6.88
N ARG A 134 -2.65 -15.94 -7.01
CA ARG A 134 -1.71 -15.73 -5.89
C ARG A 134 -1.33 -17.01 -5.13
N LYS A 135 -1.33 -18.16 -5.81
CA LYS A 135 -0.71 -19.41 -5.34
C LYS A 135 0.77 -19.42 -5.75
N ASP A 136 1.50 -18.45 -5.21
CA ASP A 136 2.82 -18.04 -5.71
C ASP A 136 3.85 -19.18 -5.66
N ARG A 137 3.83 -19.99 -4.60
CA ARG A 137 4.72 -21.13 -4.44
C ARG A 137 4.46 -22.19 -5.51
N GLU A 138 3.21 -22.64 -5.63
CA GLU A 138 2.81 -23.63 -6.63
C GLU A 138 3.04 -23.12 -8.06
N SER A 139 2.82 -21.83 -8.30
CA SER A 139 3.11 -21.18 -9.58
C SER A 139 4.61 -21.20 -9.89
N THR A 140 5.46 -20.95 -8.89
CA THR A 140 6.92 -20.97 -9.02
C THR A 140 7.40 -22.37 -9.38
N ASP A 141 6.90 -23.38 -8.67
CA ASP A 141 7.23 -24.78 -8.93
C ASP A 141 6.81 -25.19 -10.36
N ALA A 142 5.60 -24.80 -10.79
CA ALA A 142 5.10 -25.08 -12.13
C ALA A 142 5.94 -24.41 -13.24
N PHE A 143 6.24 -23.11 -13.12
CA PHE A 143 7.06 -22.42 -14.13
C PHE A 143 8.49 -22.94 -14.18
N ARG A 144 9.11 -23.24 -13.04
CA ARG A 144 10.46 -23.84 -13.00
C ARG A 144 10.49 -25.23 -13.64
N GLN A 145 9.46 -26.05 -13.41
CA GLN A 145 9.33 -27.34 -14.08
C GLN A 145 9.19 -27.20 -15.59
N ILE A 146 8.38 -26.24 -16.06
CA ILE A 146 8.24 -25.94 -17.49
C ILE A 146 9.57 -25.48 -18.06
N SER A 147 10.26 -24.53 -17.42
CA SER A 147 11.57 -24.03 -17.85
C SER A 147 12.59 -25.18 -18.01
N GLN A 148 12.64 -26.12 -17.06
CA GLN A 148 13.52 -27.29 -17.14
C GLN A 148 13.17 -28.26 -18.28
N SER A 149 11.90 -28.33 -18.70
CA SER A 149 11.46 -29.17 -19.82
C SER A 149 11.76 -28.58 -21.19
N LEU A 150 11.94 -27.24 -21.27
CA LEU A 150 12.31 -26.54 -22.49
C LEU A 150 13.83 -26.68 -22.70
N GLY A 151 14.25 -27.69 -23.46
CA GLY A 151 15.68 -27.91 -23.74
C GLY A 151 16.37 -26.66 -24.31
N PRO A 152 17.60 -26.31 -23.88
CA PRO A 152 18.27 -25.03 -24.18
C PRO A 152 18.65 -24.79 -25.65
N ALA A 153 18.27 -25.67 -26.58
CA ALA A 153 18.76 -25.69 -27.96
C ALA A 153 17.66 -25.54 -29.04
N ASP A 154 16.37 -25.50 -28.69
CA ASP A 154 15.31 -25.34 -29.70
C ASP A 154 14.91 -23.85 -29.83
N ALA A 155 15.27 -23.23 -30.96
CA ALA A 155 14.91 -21.85 -31.26
C ALA A 155 13.39 -21.61 -31.24
N ARG A 156 12.57 -22.65 -31.46
CA ARG A 156 11.10 -22.57 -31.35
C ARG A 156 10.62 -22.34 -29.92
N ASN A 157 11.44 -22.68 -28.92
CA ASN A 157 11.12 -22.55 -27.50
C ASN A 157 11.66 -21.25 -26.90
N GLN A 158 12.45 -20.44 -27.63
CA GLN A 158 13.05 -19.21 -27.08
C GLN A 158 12.00 -18.19 -26.64
N GLY A 159 10.97 -17.94 -27.46
CA GLY A 159 9.90 -17.01 -27.09
C GLY A 159 9.11 -17.49 -25.87
N LEU A 160 8.84 -18.79 -25.78
CA LEU A 160 8.17 -19.39 -24.63
C LEU A 160 9.05 -19.38 -23.37
N GLY A 161 10.35 -19.64 -23.51
CA GLY A 161 11.32 -19.56 -22.43
C GLY A 161 11.36 -18.17 -21.82
N ASN A 162 11.44 -17.12 -22.65
CA ASN A 162 11.42 -15.73 -22.19
C ASN A 162 10.13 -15.40 -21.39
N THR A 163 8.97 -15.89 -21.84
CA THR A 163 7.71 -15.72 -21.10
C THR A 163 7.76 -16.42 -19.75
N VAL A 164 8.21 -17.68 -19.71
CA VAL A 164 8.34 -18.44 -18.45
C VAL A 164 9.31 -17.75 -17.49
N ASP A 165 10.44 -17.26 -17.98
CA ASP A 165 11.45 -16.55 -17.20
C ASP A 165 10.89 -15.24 -16.63
N SER A 166 10.10 -14.49 -17.41
CA SER A 166 9.41 -13.27 -16.94
C SER A 166 8.45 -13.55 -15.78
N PHE A 167 7.72 -14.67 -15.81
CA PHE A 167 6.86 -15.08 -14.69
C PHE A 167 7.66 -15.52 -13.47
N ILE A 168 8.78 -16.25 -13.65
CA ILE A 168 9.68 -16.61 -12.55
C ILE A 168 10.26 -15.35 -11.90
N GLU A 169 10.71 -14.38 -12.70
CA GLU A 169 11.23 -13.11 -12.20
C GLU A 169 10.15 -12.32 -11.43
N ALA A 170 8.92 -12.28 -11.95
CA ALA A 170 7.80 -11.65 -11.24
C ALA A 170 7.48 -12.33 -9.90
N LEU A 171 7.55 -13.66 -9.83
CA LEU A 171 7.35 -14.43 -8.59
C LEU A 171 8.50 -14.22 -7.59
N ASP A 172 9.74 -14.29 -8.03
CA ASP A 172 10.92 -13.99 -7.22
C ASP A 172 10.86 -12.53 -6.71
N HIS A 173 10.35 -11.60 -7.52
CA HIS A 173 10.08 -10.22 -7.14
C HIS A 173 8.96 -10.07 -6.09
N ARG A 174 7.90 -10.89 -6.13
CA ARG A 174 6.85 -10.89 -5.10
C ARG A 174 7.40 -11.33 -3.73
N GLU A 175 8.39 -12.21 -3.69
CA GLU A 175 8.97 -12.75 -2.45
C GLU A 175 10.26 -12.08 -1.96
N ARG A 176 10.93 -11.27 -2.79
CA ARG A 176 12.14 -10.55 -2.37
C ARG A 176 11.83 -9.49 -1.30
N TRP A 177 12.87 -9.06 -0.60
CA TRP A 177 12.77 -7.87 0.23
C TRP A 177 12.49 -6.67 -0.66
N GLN A 178 11.42 -5.95 -0.35
CA GLN A 178 11.05 -4.71 -1.03
C GLN A 178 11.18 -3.57 -0.03
N GLY A 179 11.81 -2.47 -0.43
CA GLY A 179 12.06 -1.38 0.48
C GLY A 179 12.47 -0.08 -0.18
N SER A 180 12.57 0.94 0.68
CA SER A 180 13.15 2.22 0.27
C SER A 180 13.90 2.83 1.44
N LEU A 181 14.95 3.58 1.10
CA LEU A 181 15.68 4.44 2.03
C LEU A 181 15.76 5.83 1.40
N ALA A 182 15.24 6.84 2.07
CA ALA A 182 15.34 8.23 1.66
C ALA A 182 16.01 9.03 2.77
N VAL A 183 17.02 9.84 2.42
CA VAL A 183 17.71 10.71 3.38
C VAL A 183 18.14 12.00 2.73
N GLY A 184 18.11 13.11 3.47
CA GLY A 184 18.68 14.36 3.00
C GLY A 184 18.36 15.55 3.90
N PRO A 185 18.85 16.75 3.53
CA PRO A 185 18.61 17.97 4.31
C PRO A 185 17.13 18.33 4.38
N THR A 186 16.74 18.88 5.52
CA THR A 186 15.42 19.46 5.76
C THR A 186 15.52 20.81 6.44
N TRP A 187 14.50 21.64 6.25
CA TRP A 187 14.28 22.86 7.00
C TRP A 187 12.86 22.85 7.58
N ASN A 188 12.70 23.38 8.78
CA ASN A 188 11.43 23.50 9.49
C ASN A 188 11.39 24.87 10.20
N ASP A 189 10.24 25.55 10.18
CA ASP A 189 10.08 26.87 10.81
C ASP A 189 9.58 26.84 12.26
N ASN A 190 8.98 25.73 12.71
CA ASN A 190 8.32 25.66 14.01
C ASN A 190 8.46 24.28 14.66
N LEU A 191 9.69 23.95 15.08
CA LEU A 191 10.02 22.68 15.74
C LEU A 191 9.30 22.48 17.08
N ASN A 192 9.05 23.57 17.80
CA ASN A 192 8.42 23.53 19.12
C ASN A 192 6.90 23.64 19.09
N GLN A 193 6.29 23.66 17.90
CA GLN A 193 4.84 23.77 17.72
C GLN A 193 4.26 24.97 18.50
N SER A 194 4.97 26.10 18.49
CA SER A 194 4.52 27.27 19.23
C SER A 194 3.39 27.98 18.52
N SER A 195 2.44 28.49 19.31
CA SER A 195 1.40 29.44 18.89
C SER A 195 1.93 30.87 18.71
N GLU A 196 3.10 31.17 19.29
CA GLU A 196 3.66 32.53 19.44
C GLU A 196 2.67 33.54 20.05
N SER A 197 1.65 33.06 20.75
CA SER A 197 0.56 33.88 21.28
C SER A 197 0.96 34.66 22.53
N THR A 198 0.18 35.70 22.83
CA THR A 198 0.24 36.43 24.11
C THR A 198 -1.19 36.61 24.62
N THR A 199 -1.49 36.04 25.77
CA THR A 199 -2.81 36.08 26.41
C THR A 199 -2.75 36.80 27.73
N ARG A 200 -3.72 37.68 27.99
CA ARG A 200 -3.86 38.40 29.25
C ARG A 200 -5.11 37.93 29.96
N TYR A 201 -4.99 37.55 31.22
CA TYR A 201 -6.13 37.17 32.06
C TYR A 201 -6.03 37.85 33.43
N GLN A 202 -7.19 38.03 34.06
CA GLN A 202 -7.30 38.55 35.41
C GLN A 202 -7.32 37.37 36.38
N LEU A 203 -6.38 37.36 37.32
CA LEU A 203 -6.35 36.41 38.42
C LEU A 203 -6.84 37.13 39.67
N GLU A 204 -8.04 36.78 40.10
CA GLU A 204 -8.58 37.24 41.39
C GLU A 204 -8.09 36.31 42.50
N THR A 205 -7.52 36.91 43.55
CA THR A 205 -7.11 36.22 44.77
C THR A 205 -7.70 36.93 45.98
N SER A 206 -7.57 36.37 47.17
CA SER A 206 -7.94 37.04 48.43
C SER A 206 -7.27 38.40 48.62
N ASP A 207 -6.11 38.60 47.98
CA ASP A 207 -5.23 39.75 48.20
C ASP A 207 -5.39 40.83 47.11
N GLY A 208 -6.20 40.57 46.07
CA GLY A 208 -6.50 41.51 45.00
C GLY A 208 -6.63 40.88 43.61
N VAL A 209 -6.84 41.73 42.60
CA VAL A 209 -6.93 41.36 41.18
C VAL A 209 -5.59 41.62 40.50
N TYR A 210 -4.98 40.57 39.95
CA TYR A 210 -3.71 40.64 39.22
C TYR A 210 -3.94 40.48 37.72
N LEU A 211 -3.34 41.35 36.90
CA LEU A 211 -3.31 41.16 35.45
C LEU A 211 -2.10 40.29 35.10
N VAL A 212 -2.35 39.08 34.64
CA VAL A 212 -1.28 38.14 34.25
C VAL A 212 -1.19 38.08 32.74
N GLU A 213 -0.01 38.37 32.20
CA GLU A 213 0.32 38.15 30.79
C GLU A 213 1.08 36.83 30.64
N ARG A 214 0.55 35.92 29.84
CA ARG A 214 1.20 34.66 29.47
C ARG A 214 1.62 34.75 28.00
N LYS A 215 2.91 34.57 27.76
CA LYS A 215 3.49 34.62 26.41
C LYS A 215 4.11 33.28 26.06
N MET A 216 3.70 32.72 24.94
CA MET A 216 4.30 31.49 24.43
C MET A 216 5.68 31.78 23.82
N PRO A 217 6.62 30.82 23.85
CA PRO A 217 7.93 30.99 23.23
C PRO A 217 7.82 31.31 21.74
N LYS A 218 8.86 31.90 21.15
CA LYS A 218 8.91 32.03 19.70
C LYS A 218 9.01 30.67 19.02
N ALA A 219 8.54 30.58 17.78
CA ALA A 219 8.74 29.42 16.94
C ALA A 219 10.24 29.18 16.73
N VAL A 220 10.68 27.92 16.88
CA VAL A 220 12.07 27.53 16.67
C VAL A 220 12.23 26.98 15.26
N SER A 221 12.93 27.74 14.40
CA SER A 221 13.30 27.28 13.08
C SER A 221 14.70 26.63 13.09
N ALA A 222 14.85 25.52 12.37
CA ALA A 222 16.15 24.90 12.18
C ALA A 222 16.27 24.14 10.87
N GLN A 223 17.52 23.86 10.50
CA GLN A 223 17.89 22.92 9.44
C GLN A 223 18.39 21.63 10.06
N GLY A 224 18.15 20.50 9.40
CA GLY A 224 18.47 19.18 9.90
C GLY A 224 18.53 18.14 8.79
N ILE A 225 18.41 16.88 9.18
CA ILE A 225 18.34 15.72 8.30
C ILE A 225 16.95 15.09 8.46
N ASP A 226 16.29 14.83 7.34
CA ASP A 226 15.05 14.05 7.25
C ASP A 226 15.40 12.69 6.64
N TYR A 227 14.90 11.63 7.26
CA TYR A 227 15.11 10.27 6.82
C TYR A 227 13.82 9.43 6.90
N GLU A 228 13.65 8.56 5.92
CA GLU A 228 12.54 7.61 5.82
C GLU A 228 13.07 6.26 5.33
N ALA A 229 12.63 5.17 5.94
CA ALA A 229 12.96 3.82 5.54
C ALA A 229 11.72 2.93 5.60
N THR A 230 11.56 2.10 4.58
CA THR A 230 10.53 1.07 4.50
C THR A 230 11.16 -0.25 4.16
N LEU A 231 10.68 -1.32 4.78
CA LEU A 231 11.08 -2.69 4.47
C LEU A 231 9.85 -3.59 4.54
N ASN A 232 9.66 -4.44 3.55
CA ASN A 232 8.53 -5.35 3.44
C ASN A 232 8.98 -6.67 2.81
N LYS A 233 8.48 -7.78 3.32
CA LYS A 233 8.66 -9.11 2.71
C LYS A 233 7.44 -9.95 2.99
N ARG A 234 6.99 -10.70 1.98
CA ARG A 234 6.05 -11.81 2.13
C ARG A 234 6.73 -13.09 1.66
N VAL A 235 6.56 -14.17 2.40
CA VAL A 235 6.97 -15.52 2.00
C VAL A 235 5.71 -16.33 1.77
N ALA A 236 5.53 -16.86 0.57
CA ALA A 236 4.40 -17.74 0.26
C ALA A 236 4.62 -19.11 0.93
N LEU A 237 3.55 -19.63 1.51
CA LEU A 237 3.48 -20.99 2.03
C LEU A 237 2.77 -21.84 0.96
N SER A 238 1.75 -22.62 1.34
CA SER A 238 0.94 -23.35 0.36
C SER A 238 -0.35 -22.60 0.06
N GLY A 239 -0.81 -22.71 -1.18
CA GLY A 239 -2.00 -22.06 -1.70
C GLY A 239 -1.89 -20.55 -1.54
N HIS A 240 -2.92 -19.96 -0.97
CA HIS A 240 -3.03 -18.51 -0.80
C HIS A 240 -2.30 -17.98 0.45
N HIS A 241 -1.80 -18.88 1.29
CA HIS A 241 -1.30 -18.56 2.62
C HIS A 241 0.16 -18.10 2.57
N GLY A 242 0.53 -17.19 3.46
CA GLY A 242 1.90 -16.70 3.58
C GLY A 242 2.17 -16.09 4.95
N VAL A 243 3.43 -15.80 5.22
CA VAL A 243 3.86 -14.97 6.35
C VAL A 243 4.49 -13.69 5.85
N PHE A 244 4.34 -12.61 6.60
CA PHE A 244 4.89 -11.31 6.20
C PHE A 244 5.64 -10.63 7.35
N ALA A 245 6.55 -9.73 6.98
CA ALA A 245 7.23 -8.83 7.89
C ALA A 245 7.34 -7.45 7.23
N ARG A 246 6.97 -6.40 7.97
CA ARG A 246 7.04 -5.01 7.56
C ARG A 246 7.71 -4.18 8.64
N ALA A 247 8.56 -3.25 8.24
CA ALA A 247 9.16 -2.27 9.12
C ALA A 247 9.17 -0.89 8.46
N LEU A 248 8.91 0.15 9.26
CA LEU A 248 8.97 1.55 8.90
C LEU A 248 9.87 2.25 9.93
N ALA A 249 10.76 3.11 9.47
CA ALA A 249 11.52 4.02 10.33
C ALA A 249 11.56 5.39 9.69
N TYR A 250 11.22 6.45 10.43
CA TYR A 250 11.26 7.80 9.89
C TYR A 250 11.46 8.81 11.00
N GLY A 251 12.02 9.97 10.65
CA GLY A 251 12.31 10.99 11.63
C GLY A 251 13.06 12.18 11.07
N GLN A 252 13.30 13.15 11.96
CA GLN A 252 14.06 14.35 11.67
C GLN A 252 15.05 14.62 12.80
N ALA A 253 16.29 14.98 12.44
CA ALA A 253 17.37 15.26 13.38
C ALA A 253 18.00 16.63 13.13
N TYR A 254 18.19 17.42 14.19
CA TYR A 254 18.63 18.81 14.17
C TYR A 254 19.84 19.01 15.09
N ASP A 255 21.04 19.18 14.53
CA ASP A 255 22.29 19.23 15.32
C ASP A 255 22.26 20.31 16.42
N LYS A 256 21.78 21.52 16.10
CA LYS A 256 21.72 22.65 17.04
C LYS A 256 20.49 22.63 17.95
N GLU A 257 19.48 21.84 17.59
CA GLU A 257 18.17 21.81 18.26
C GLU A 257 17.79 20.36 18.62
N ALA A 258 18.78 19.58 19.08
CA ALA A 258 18.67 18.13 19.23
C ALA A 258 17.53 17.67 20.17
N ARG A 259 17.03 18.55 21.05
CA ARG A 259 15.85 18.29 21.89
C ARG A 259 14.55 18.10 21.11
N TYR A 260 14.52 18.52 19.85
CA TYR A 260 13.38 18.34 18.93
C TYR A 260 13.63 17.23 17.89
N ASN A 261 14.70 16.45 18.03
CA ASN A 261 14.86 15.26 17.21
C ASN A 261 13.67 14.33 17.45
N GLU A 262 13.07 13.83 16.39
CA GLU A 262 11.96 12.90 16.47
C GLU A 262 12.29 11.67 15.63
N ASP A 263 12.14 10.49 16.23
CA ASP A 263 12.20 9.24 15.49
C ASP A 263 10.98 8.39 15.79
N THR A 264 10.46 7.73 14.76
CA THR A 264 9.45 6.69 14.89
C THR A 264 9.94 5.42 14.22
N PHE A 265 9.77 4.29 14.90
CA PHE A 265 9.93 2.95 14.36
C PHE A 265 8.63 2.17 14.53
N ILE A 266 8.18 1.52 13.46
CA ILE A 266 7.02 0.64 13.47
C ILE A 266 7.44 -0.70 12.86
N GLY A 267 7.21 -1.79 13.56
CA GLY A 267 7.41 -3.14 13.06
C GLY A 267 6.11 -3.94 13.15
N ASN A 268 5.79 -4.72 12.13
CA ASN A 268 4.70 -5.68 12.19
C ASN A 268 5.06 -6.96 11.43
N THR A 269 4.51 -8.08 11.89
CA THR A 269 4.70 -9.38 11.26
C THR A 269 3.49 -10.24 11.55
N GLY A 270 3.19 -11.20 10.68
CA GLY A 270 2.10 -12.12 10.93
C GLY A 270 1.70 -12.94 9.72
N TYR A 271 0.44 -13.31 9.72
CA TYR A 271 -0.18 -14.14 8.69
C TYR A 271 -0.71 -13.29 7.54
N SER A 272 -0.60 -13.81 6.32
CA SER A 272 -1.18 -13.23 5.11
C SER A 272 -1.95 -14.26 4.31
N TYR A 273 -3.01 -13.82 3.65
CA TYR A 273 -3.75 -14.57 2.64
C TYR A 273 -3.89 -13.71 1.39
N GLN A 274 -3.60 -14.25 0.21
CA GLN A 274 -3.78 -13.53 -1.05
C GLN A 274 -4.44 -14.42 -2.09
N ASP A 275 -5.48 -13.90 -2.76
CA ASP A 275 -6.09 -14.47 -3.96
C ASP A 275 -6.11 -13.42 -5.10
N GLY A 276 -6.68 -13.75 -6.25
CA GLY A 276 -6.71 -12.84 -7.40
C GLY A 276 -7.40 -11.48 -7.18
N ARG A 277 -8.19 -11.32 -6.11
CA ARG A 277 -8.91 -10.07 -5.79
C ARG A 277 -8.68 -9.55 -4.38
N ASN A 278 -8.31 -10.40 -3.44
CA ASN A 278 -8.22 -10.07 -2.02
C ASN A 278 -6.82 -10.29 -1.48
N GLN A 279 -6.39 -9.38 -0.61
CA GLN A 279 -5.20 -9.55 0.21
C GLN A 279 -5.57 -9.24 1.65
N TYR A 280 -5.29 -10.18 2.55
CA TYR A 280 -5.49 -10.03 3.98
C TYR A 280 -4.14 -10.12 4.67
N SER A 281 -3.94 -9.28 5.68
CA SER A 281 -2.81 -9.38 6.60
C SER A 281 -3.29 -9.16 8.03
N LEU A 282 -2.76 -9.96 8.96
CA LEU A 282 -3.06 -9.82 10.39
C LEU A 282 -1.85 -10.22 11.20
N GLY A 283 -1.49 -9.39 12.18
CA GLY A 283 -0.43 -9.75 13.11
C GLY A 283 -0.13 -8.72 14.18
N PRO A 284 0.75 -9.06 15.14
CA PRO A 284 1.27 -8.12 16.10
C PRO A 284 1.98 -6.94 15.43
N GLN A 285 1.83 -5.77 16.06
CA GLN A 285 2.53 -4.54 15.74
C GLN A 285 3.26 -4.04 16.99
N PHE A 286 4.44 -3.49 16.77
CA PHE A 286 5.19 -2.72 17.75
C PHE A 286 5.48 -1.34 17.18
N GLU A 287 5.32 -0.30 18.00
CA GLU A 287 5.66 1.08 17.68
C GLU A 287 6.54 1.66 18.78
N TYR A 288 7.56 2.40 18.38
CA TYR A 288 8.49 3.08 19.26
C TYR A 288 8.69 4.50 18.79
N ASN A 289 8.60 5.46 19.71
CA ASN A 289 8.82 6.88 19.42
C ASN A 289 9.85 7.46 20.39
N ARG A 290 10.75 8.29 19.85
CA ARG A 290 11.78 9.02 20.59
C ARG A 290 11.67 10.51 20.30
N ILE A 291 11.75 11.34 21.35
CA ILE A 291 11.84 12.80 21.23
C ILE A 291 13.07 13.30 21.98
N GLY A 292 13.92 14.05 21.31
CA GLY A 292 15.22 14.43 21.85
C GLY A 292 16.09 13.19 22.06
N SER A 293 16.82 13.09 23.18
CA SER A 293 17.60 11.90 23.53
C SER A 293 16.78 10.76 24.12
N ASP A 294 15.52 11.00 24.51
CA ASP A 294 14.81 10.09 25.40
C ASP A 294 13.65 9.38 24.69
N PRO A 295 13.45 8.08 24.97
CA PRO A 295 12.24 7.38 24.54
C PRO A 295 10.99 8.11 25.05
N MET A 296 10.05 8.43 24.15
CA MET A 296 8.77 9.03 24.52
C MET A 296 7.80 7.95 24.95
N TYR A 297 7.54 6.99 24.06
CA TYR A 297 6.69 5.84 24.33
C TYR A 297 7.10 4.60 23.53
N SER A 298 6.61 3.46 23.98
CA SER A 298 6.55 2.22 23.22
C SER A 298 5.13 1.67 23.26
N ALA A 299 4.67 1.08 22.16
CA ALA A 299 3.33 0.55 22.06
C ALA A 299 3.32 -0.83 21.42
N TRP A 300 2.55 -1.75 22.00
CA TRP A 300 2.31 -3.09 21.47
C TRP A 300 0.85 -3.21 21.06
N GLY A 301 0.61 -3.91 19.96
CA GLY A 301 -0.72 -3.94 19.39
C GLY A 301 -0.92 -5.05 18.36
N LEU A 302 -2.07 -4.97 17.71
CA LEU A 302 -2.46 -5.80 16.58
C LEU A 302 -2.83 -4.89 15.41
N ARG A 303 -2.48 -5.31 14.20
CA ARG A 303 -2.85 -4.65 12.95
C ARG A 303 -3.46 -5.68 11.99
N GLY A 304 -4.62 -5.34 11.44
CA GLY A 304 -5.28 -6.09 10.38
C GLY A 304 -5.49 -5.21 9.16
N GLU A 305 -5.29 -5.77 7.97
CA GLU A 305 -5.54 -5.09 6.70
C GLU A 305 -6.30 -6.02 5.76
N TRP A 306 -7.24 -5.44 5.00
CA TRP A 306 -7.88 -6.09 3.87
C TRP A 306 -7.83 -5.15 2.66
N MET A 307 -7.26 -5.65 1.57
CA MET A 307 -7.23 -4.97 0.28
C MET A 307 -8.04 -5.76 -0.74
N HIS A 308 -8.88 -5.07 -1.49
CA HIS A 308 -9.79 -5.65 -2.47
C HIS A 308 -9.74 -4.90 -3.81
N ASN A 309 -9.45 -5.63 -4.87
CA ASN A 309 -9.50 -5.13 -6.25
C ASN A 309 -10.94 -5.17 -6.78
N LEU A 310 -11.62 -4.03 -6.72
CA LEU A 310 -12.97 -3.85 -7.26
C LEU A 310 -13.00 -3.97 -8.79
N SER A 311 -11.94 -3.49 -9.45
CA SER A 311 -11.70 -3.62 -10.89
C SER A 311 -10.21 -3.54 -11.21
N ALA A 312 -9.83 -3.63 -12.48
CA ALA A 312 -8.45 -3.42 -12.92
C ALA A 312 -7.89 -2.01 -12.62
N THR A 313 -8.76 -1.06 -12.29
CA THR A 313 -8.42 0.35 -12.02
C THR A 313 -8.92 0.87 -10.68
N ARG A 314 -9.61 0.04 -9.88
CA ARG A 314 -10.18 0.44 -8.58
C ARG A 314 -9.79 -0.54 -7.48
N MET A 315 -9.31 0.00 -6.37
CA MET A 315 -8.86 -0.78 -5.23
C MET A 315 -9.37 -0.14 -3.94
N LEU A 316 -9.86 -0.96 -3.01
CA LEU A 316 -10.28 -0.56 -1.67
C LEU A 316 -9.32 -1.18 -0.65
N LYS A 317 -8.93 -0.43 0.37
CA LYS A 317 -8.20 -0.95 1.53
C LYS A 317 -8.91 -0.54 2.80
N LEU A 318 -9.18 -1.52 3.66
CA LEU A 318 -9.61 -1.33 5.04
C LEU A 318 -8.48 -1.75 5.97
N GLU A 319 -8.17 -0.94 6.97
CA GLU A 319 -7.12 -1.19 7.95
C GLU A 319 -7.69 -0.95 9.35
N GLY A 320 -7.34 -1.81 10.29
CA GLY A 320 -7.65 -1.65 11.70
C GLY A 320 -6.41 -1.89 12.54
N GLU A 321 -6.19 -1.04 13.53
CA GLU A 321 -5.12 -1.21 14.52
C GLU A 321 -5.66 -0.98 15.93
N TYR A 322 -5.14 -1.77 16.88
CA TYR A 322 -5.30 -1.52 18.30
C TYR A 322 -3.93 -1.60 18.94
N LYS A 323 -3.55 -0.60 19.74
CA LYS A 323 -2.29 -0.59 20.48
C LYS A 323 -2.47 -0.10 21.90
N ASP A 324 -1.73 -0.70 22.83
CA ASP A 324 -1.56 -0.19 24.19
C ASP A 324 -0.22 0.56 24.26
N MET A 325 -0.26 1.81 24.73
CA MET A 325 0.87 2.74 24.69
C MET A 325 1.38 3.02 26.10
N ALA A 326 2.67 2.81 26.32
CA ALA A 326 3.36 3.08 27.58
C ALA A 326 4.42 4.18 27.39
N TYR A 327 4.21 5.31 28.06
CA TYR A 327 5.08 6.47 28.10
C TYR A 327 6.11 6.35 29.21
N ARG A 328 7.35 6.81 28.96
CA ARG A 328 8.48 6.55 29.87
C ARG A 328 8.91 7.74 30.74
N ARG A 329 8.44 8.95 30.45
CA ARG A 329 8.75 10.14 31.26
C ARG A 329 7.71 10.29 32.37
N GLN A 330 8.16 10.63 33.59
CA GLN A 330 7.31 10.68 34.79
C GLN A 330 6.11 11.65 34.70
N ALA A 331 6.18 12.68 33.86
CA ALA A 331 5.07 13.61 33.58
C ALA A 331 4.29 13.26 32.29
N ALA A 332 4.68 12.21 31.58
CA ALA A 332 4.04 11.74 30.35
C ALA A 332 3.20 10.48 30.57
N ASP A 333 3.20 9.92 31.77
CA ASP A 333 2.41 8.74 32.14
C ASP A 333 0.89 9.02 32.13
N ILE A 334 0.50 10.30 32.19
CA ILE A 334 -0.88 10.77 31.92
C ILE A 334 -1.37 10.33 30.54
N TYR A 335 -0.45 10.12 29.59
CA TYR A 335 -0.75 9.66 28.24
C TYR A 335 -0.79 8.14 28.11
N ASP A 336 -0.51 7.34 29.16
CA ASP A 336 -0.58 5.88 29.09
C ASP A 336 -2.00 5.40 28.75
N GLY A 337 -2.14 4.41 27.88
CA GLY A 337 -3.44 3.82 27.55
C GLY A 337 -3.54 3.32 26.12
N SER A 338 -4.76 2.96 25.70
CA SER A 338 -5.00 2.32 24.39
C SER A 338 -5.37 3.29 23.27
N ALA A 339 -5.04 2.94 22.03
CA ALA A 339 -5.50 3.62 20.83
C ALA A 339 -6.06 2.58 19.86
N ALA A 340 -7.29 2.79 19.39
CA ALA A 340 -7.92 2.00 18.35
C ALA A 340 -8.13 2.89 17.11
N SER A 341 -7.62 2.48 15.96
CA SER A 341 -7.82 3.23 14.71
C SER A 341 -8.39 2.34 13.61
N VAL A 342 -9.24 2.94 12.77
CA VAL A 342 -9.79 2.32 11.56
C VAL A 342 -9.60 3.27 10.39
N TYR A 343 -9.14 2.74 9.27
CA TYR A 343 -8.88 3.48 8.05
C TYR A 343 -9.57 2.81 6.87
N ALA A 344 -10.22 3.61 6.02
CA ALA A 344 -10.73 3.16 4.74
C ALA A 344 -10.14 4.04 3.64
N THR A 345 -9.55 3.44 2.61
CA THR A 345 -8.95 4.17 1.48
C THR A 345 -9.39 3.55 0.15
N LEU A 346 -9.81 4.39 -0.80
CA LEU A 346 -10.14 4.01 -2.17
C LEU A 346 -9.12 4.63 -3.13
N TRP A 347 -8.62 3.83 -4.08
CA TRP A 347 -7.79 4.30 -5.20
C TRP A 347 -8.52 4.11 -6.52
N GLN A 348 -8.33 5.08 -7.42
CA GLN A 348 -8.80 5.05 -8.79
C GLN A 348 -7.63 5.40 -9.72
N ALA A 349 -7.18 4.43 -10.51
CA ALA A 349 -6.29 4.69 -11.64
C ALA A 349 -7.09 5.26 -12.81
N LEU A 350 -6.59 6.32 -13.41
CA LEU A 350 -7.16 7.01 -14.56
C LEU A 350 -6.18 6.94 -15.75
N PRO A 351 -6.64 7.19 -16.99
CA PRO A 351 -5.76 7.27 -18.15
C PRO A 351 -4.61 8.27 -17.94
N GLN A 352 -3.54 8.17 -18.72
CA GLN A 352 -2.37 9.08 -18.66
C GLN A 352 -1.67 9.11 -17.28
N GLN A 353 -1.59 7.94 -16.64
CA GLN A 353 -0.81 7.71 -15.41
C GLN A 353 -1.25 8.60 -14.23
N TRP A 354 -2.54 8.91 -14.16
CA TRP A 354 -3.15 9.59 -13.01
C TRP A 354 -3.67 8.56 -12.01
N VAL A 355 -3.49 8.83 -10.72
CA VAL A 355 -4.12 8.05 -9.64
C VAL A 355 -4.74 9.00 -8.65
N LEU A 356 -6.05 8.87 -8.43
CA LEU A 356 -6.77 9.56 -7.37
C LEU A 356 -6.92 8.62 -6.19
N PHE A 357 -6.80 9.16 -4.98
CA PHE A 357 -7.08 8.40 -3.77
C PHE A 357 -7.71 9.26 -2.69
N GLY A 358 -8.52 8.63 -1.85
CA GLY A 358 -9.18 9.31 -0.75
C GLY A 358 -9.63 8.31 0.30
N GLY A 359 -9.85 8.80 1.52
CA GLY A 359 -10.17 7.93 2.64
C GLY A 359 -10.67 8.63 3.88
N PHE A 360 -11.18 7.84 4.81
CA PHE A 360 -11.66 8.26 6.11
C PHE A 360 -10.87 7.56 7.21
N ASP A 361 -10.63 8.29 8.30
CA ASP A 361 -9.84 7.85 9.44
C ASP A 361 -10.66 8.05 10.71
N LEU A 362 -10.72 7.04 11.56
CA LEU A 362 -11.30 7.14 12.90
C LEU A 362 -10.27 6.65 13.90
N THR A 363 -10.05 7.42 14.96
CA THR A 363 -9.17 7.01 16.06
C THR A 363 -9.85 7.31 17.39
N ASP A 364 -9.93 6.30 18.24
CA ASP A 364 -10.33 6.43 19.63
C ASP A 364 -9.08 6.29 20.51
N ARG A 365 -8.79 7.32 21.29
CA ARG A 365 -7.61 7.39 22.16
C ARG A 365 -8.08 7.45 23.61
N ASN A 366 -7.75 6.41 24.37
CA ASN A 366 -7.92 6.39 25.81
C ASN A 366 -6.58 6.60 26.51
N THR A 367 -6.59 7.36 27.60
CA THR A 367 -5.41 7.74 28.37
C THR A 367 -5.69 7.68 29.87
N ARG A 368 -4.64 7.61 30.69
CA ARG A 368 -4.75 7.61 32.16
C ARG A 368 -5.43 8.87 32.66
N ASP A 369 -5.12 10.03 32.07
CA ASP A 369 -5.84 11.27 32.31
C ASP A 369 -6.88 11.50 31.20
N ALA A 370 -8.16 11.55 31.55
CA ALA A 370 -9.26 11.71 30.59
C ALA A 370 -9.26 13.07 29.86
N THR A 371 -8.51 14.07 30.35
CA THR A 371 -8.34 15.35 29.62
C THR A 371 -7.46 15.21 28.38
N GLU A 372 -6.72 14.10 28.27
CA GLU A 372 -5.84 13.76 27.13
C GLU A 372 -6.42 12.63 26.26
N ALA A 373 -7.56 12.05 26.66
CA ALA A 373 -8.33 11.08 25.87
C ALA A 373 -9.15 11.83 24.83
N TYR A 374 -9.31 11.27 23.64
CA TYR A 374 -10.03 11.92 22.55
C TYR A 374 -10.58 10.94 21.51
N PHE A 375 -11.62 11.37 20.83
CA PHE A 375 -12.07 10.79 19.57
C PHE A 375 -11.67 11.69 18.39
N GLN A 376 -11.04 11.10 17.38
CA GLN A 376 -10.60 11.78 16.17
C GLN A 376 -11.33 11.26 14.94
N ARG A 377 -11.76 12.18 14.07
CA ARG A 377 -12.28 11.89 12.74
C ARG A 377 -11.40 12.56 11.70
N GLY A 378 -11.07 11.86 10.63
CA GLY A 378 -10.22 12.36 9.56
C GLY A 378 -10.77 12.09 8.17
N LEU A 379 -10.45 13.00 7.26
CA LEU A 379 -10.65 12.87 5.81
C LEU A 379 -9.31 13.06 5.12
N ARG A 380 -9.05 12.25 4.10
CA ARG A 380 -7.85 12.31 3.27
C ARG A 380 -8.21 12.34 1.80
N LEU A 381 -7.49 13.14 1.03
CA LEU A 381 -7.58 13.23 -0.42
C LEU A 381 -6.19 13.38 -1.03
N GLY A 382 -5.96 12.75 -2.16
CA GLY A 382 -4.70 12.89 -2.86
C GLY A 382 -4.76 12.51 -4.32
N VAL A 383 -3.74 12.97 -5.04
CA VAL A 383 -3.53 12.70 -6.46
C VAL A 383 -2.05 12.43 -6.71
N ALA A 384 -1.77 11.41 -7.49
CA ALA A 384 -0.45 11.12 -8.01
C ALA A 384 -0.45 11.18 -9.53
N LYS A 385 0.64 11.67 -10.11
CA LYS A 385 0.86 11.71 -11.55
C LYS A 385 2.31 11.42 -11.89
N ASP A 386 2.49 10.48 -12.82
CA ASP A 386 3.75 10.31 -13.52
C ASP A 386 3.67 11.06 -14.86
N PHE A 387 4.70 11.87 -15.14
CA PHE A 387 4.80 12.68 -16.35
C PHE A 387 5.84 12.06 -17.30
N ASP A 388 5.57 12.15 -18.59
CA ASP A 388 6.46 11.64 -19.65
C ASP A 388 7.83 12.37 -19.69
N ILE A 389 7.93 13.54 -19.05
CA ILE A 389 9.20 14.24 -18.84
C ILE A 389 10.09 13.60 -17.76
N GLY A 390 9.64 12.53 -17.11
CA GLY A 390 10.39 11.80 -16.09
C GLY A 390 10.29 12.42 -14.70
N LEU A 391 9.17 13.07 -14.41
CA LEU A 391 8.80 13.55 -13.08
C LEU A 391 7.63 12.73 -12.53
N SER A 392 7.63 12.48 -11.23
CA SER A 392 6.52 11.87 -10.51
C SER A 392 6.10 12.81 -9.39
N THR A 393 4.83 13.19 -9.35
CA THR A 393 4.31 14.10 -8.31
C THR A 393 3.21 13.44 -7.51
N VAL A 394 3.16 13.79 -6.22
CA VAL A 394 2.08 13.43 -5.30
C VAL A 394 1.64 14.68 -4.56
N LEU A 395 0.35 14.97 -4.60
CA LEU A 395 -0.29 15.95 -3.73
C LEU A 395 -1.23 15.20 -2.79
N PHE A 396 -1.09 15.46 -1.50
CA PHE A 396 -1.86 14.83 -0.43
C PHE A 396 -2.36 15.89 0.54
N ALA A 397 -3.65 15.85 0.87
CA ALA A 397 -4.29 16.71 1.83
C ALA A 397 -5.04 15.87 2.87
N SER A 398 -4.94 16.30 4.13
CA SER A 398 -5.59 15.69 5.28
C SER A 398 -6.31 16.77 6.10
N TRP A 399 -7.47 16.43 6.63
CA TRP A 399 -8.18 17.21 7.63
C TRP A 399 -8.59 16.28 8.77
N ARG A 400 -8.39 16.69 10.01
CA ARG A 400 -8.78 15.94 11.21
C ARG A 400 -9.44 16.85 12.23
N ALA A 401 -10.48 16.33 12.89
CA ALA A 401 -11.07 16.96 14.06
C ALA A 401 -10.89 16.04 15.26
N ARG A 402 -10.31 16.55 16.34
CA ARG A 402 -10.12 15.87 17.63
C ARG A 402 -11.03 16.49 18.67
N GLN A 403 -11.84 15.66 19.30
CA GLN A 403 -12.67 16.04 20.44
C GLN A 403 -12.14 15.33 21.68
N TYR A 404 -11.61 16.08 22.65
CA TYR A 404 -11.12 15.50 23.90
C TYR A 404 -12.28 15.13 24.81
N ASP A 405 -12.09 14.19 25.73
CA ASP A 405 -13.18 13.57 26.50
C ASP A 405 -13.59 14.35 27.74
N ALA A 406 -12.62 14.94 28.44
CA ALA A 406 -12.87 15.66 29.69
C ALA A 406 -12.52 17.15 29.63
N TYR A 407 -13.18 17.91 30.49
CA TYR A 407 -12.85 19.32 30.77
C TYR A 407 -11.57 19.39 31.60
N SER A 408 -10.67 20.31 31.23
CA SER A 408 -9.44 20.56 31.97
C SER A 408 -9.58 21.83 32.80
N ALA A 409 -9.55 21.70 34.13
CA ALA A 409 -9.55 22.86 35.03
C ALA A 409 -8.33 23.77 34.82
N LEU A 410 -7.22 23.24 34.30
CA LEU A 410 -6.03 24.03 33.96
C LEU A 410 -6.25 24.94 32.75
N LEU A 411 -7.05 24.46 31.79
CA LEU A 411 -7.33 25.17 30.54
C LEU A 411 -8.65 25.96 30.59
N ASP A 412 -9.45 25.72 31.63
CA ASP A 412 -10.83 26.21 31.77
C ASP A 412 -11.71 25.88 30.55
N ASP A 413 -11.41 24.76 29.88
CA ASP A 413 -12.14 24.34 28.69
C ASP A 413 -12.02 22.83 28.45
N ARG A 414 -12.92 22.29 27.64
CA ARG A 414 -12.81 20.97 27.03
C ARG A 414 -12.23 21.15 25.64
N ARG A 415 -11.00 20.65 25.45
CA ARG A 415 -10.25 20.91 24.22
C ARG A 415 -10.92 20.30 22.98
N HIS A 416 -10.89 21.06 21.89
CA HIS A 416 -11.22 20.67 20.54
C HIS A 416 -10.12 21.18 19.60
N GLU A 417 -9.72 20.37 18.64
CA GLU A 417 -8.67 20.72 17.69
C GLU A 417 -9.07 20.34 16.26
N GLU A 418 -8.81 21.25 15.32
CA GLU A 418 -8.88 20.99 13.88
C GLU A 418 -7.47 21.05 13.29
N GLU A 419 -7.05 19.96 12.67
CA GLU A 419 -5.74 19.82 12.02
C GLU A 419 -5.92 19.76 10.51
N GLN A 420 -5.07 20.49 9.79
CA GLN A 420 -4.95 20.45 8.34
C GLN A 420 -3.50 20.11 7.96
N GLY A 421 -3.34 19.15 7.06
CA GLY A 421 -2.05 18.74 6.53
C GLY A 421 -2.04 18.78 5.00
N TYR A 422 -0.97 19.32 4.43
CA TYR A 422 -0.76 19.35 2.98
C TYR A 422 0.67 18.91 2.69
N THR A 423 0.82 17.86 1.88
CA THR A 423 2.11 17.33 1.46
C THR A 423 2.19 17.32 -0.06
N PHE A 424 3.21 17.96 -0.60
CA PHE A 424 3.54 17.91 -2.03
C PHE A 424 4.92 17.29 -2.22
N ILE A 425 4.99 16.24 -3.03
CA ILE A 425 6.23 15.51 -3.32
C ILE A 425 6.49 15.55 -4.81
N VAL A 426 7.72 15.89 -5.19
CA VAL A 426 8.21 15.80 -6.57
C VAL A 426 9.43 14.88 -6.59
N ARG A 427 9.38 13.80 -7.35
CA ARG A 427 10.52 12.92 -7.63
C ARG A 427 10.97 13.09 -9.07
N ALA A 428 12.26 13.03 -9.31
CA ALA A 428 12.82 13.09 -10.66
C ALA A 428 13.66 11.83 -10.98
N PRO A 429 13.01 10.69 -11.31
CA PRO A 429 13.72 9.45 -11.66
C PRO A 429 14.76 9.59 -12.78
N ARG A 430 14.55 10.50 -13.75
CA ARG A 430 15.52 10.77 -14.82
C ARG A 430 16.80 11.46 -14.36
N LEU A 431 16.81 12.02 -13.15
CA LEU A 431 17.98 12.62 -12.52
C LEU A 431 18.66 11.67 -11.54
N ALA A 432 18.34 10.37 -11.60
CA ALA A 432 18.92 9.39 -10.69
C ALA A 432 20.44 9.26 -10.88
N PHE A 433 21.16 9.13 -9.77
CA PHE A 433 22.60 8.89 -9.75
C PHE A 433 22.89 7.66 -8.88
N HIS A 434 23.47 6.60 -9.46
CA HIS A 434 23.64 5.30 -8.80
C HIS A 434 22.35 4.77 -8.13
N ASP A 435 21.23 4.79 -8.88
CA ASP A 435 19.88 4.40 -8.43
C ASP A 435 19.30 5.25 -7.29
N LEU A 436 19.95 6.37 -6.95
CA LEU A 436 19.43 7.35 -6.00
C LEU A 436 18.61 8.40 -6.73
N VAL A 437 17.30 8.41 -6.49
CA VAL A 437 16.36 9.34 -7.09
C VAL A 437 16.23 10.59 -6.21
N PRO A 438 16.49 11.81 -6.73
CA PRO A 438 16.21 13.03 -5.99
C PRO A 438 14.71 13.24 -5.83
N SER A 439 14.31 13.64 -4.62
CA SER A 439 12.93 13.93 -4.24
C SER A 439 12.86 15.19 -3.39
N LEU A 440 11.92 16.08 -3.71
CA LEU A 440 11.63 17.29 -2.98
C LEU A 440 10.26 17.15 -2.33
N THR A 441 10.19 17.35 -1.01
CA THR A 441 8.97 17.24 -0.22
C THR A 441 8.69 18.56 0.46
N PHE A 442 7.51 19.11 0.24
CA PHE A 442 6.96 20.25 0.97
C PHE A 442 5.84 19.76 1.87
N LYS A 443 5.87 20.11 3.14
CA LYS A 443 4.76 19.86 4.06
C LYS A 443 4.32 21.17 4.73
N TYR A 444 3.02 21.37 4.81
CA TYR A 444 2.39 22.40 5.63
C TYR A 444 1.43 21.71 6.59
N ASN A 445 1.53 22.04 7.88
CA ASN A 445 0.61 21.59 8.92
C ASN A 445 0.06 22.80 9.67
N LYS A 446 -1.23 22.78 9.98
CA LYS A 446 -1.89 23.79 10.81
C LYS A 446 -2.81 23.09 11.79
N VAL A 447 -2.71 23.48 13.06
CA VAL A 447 -3.64 23.09 14.12
C VAL A 447 -4.32 24.35 14.63
N ASN A 448 -5.65 24.33 14.67
CA ASN A 448 -6.47 25.33 15.35
C ASN A 448 -7.11 24.66 16.56
N SER A 449 -6.95 25.26 17.74
CA SER A 449 -7.61 24.81 18.98
C SER A 449 -8.51 25.90 19.54
N ASN A 450 -9.56 25.53 20.29
CA ASN A 450 -10.28 26.46 21.16
C ASN A 450 -9.39 27.01 22.29
N VAL A 451 -8.38 26.24 22.72
CA VAL A 451 -7.31 26.70 23.61
C VAL A 451 -6.17 27.24 22.75
N ASP A 452 -6.50 28.26 21.95
CA ASP A 452 -5.68 28.77 20.85
C ASP A 452 -4.32 29.28 21.29
N TRP A 453 -4.28 29.89 22.48
CA TRP A 453 -3.07 30.45 23.03
C TRP A 453 -2.00 29.40 23.29
N LEU A 454 -2.35 28.13 23.48
CA LEU A 454 -1.39 27.04 23.76
C LEU A 454 -1.24 26.06 22.61
N TYR A 455 -2.34 25.65 21.98
CA TYR A 455 -2.38 24.48 21.09
C TYR A 455 -2.61 24.82 19.61
N SER A 456 -2.84 26.08 19.26
CA SER A 456 -2.84 26.48 17.84
C SER A 456 -1.42 26.70 17.34
N TRP A 457 -1.06 26.14 16.18
CA TRP A 457 0.26 26.35 15.58
C TRP A 457 0.24 26.07 14.08
N GLU A 458 1.23 26.62 13.38
CA GLU A 458 1.50 26.35 11.97
C GLU A 458 2.95 25.91 11.80
N ARG A 459 3.20 25.04 10.83
CA ARG A 459 4.52 24.50 10.55
C ARG A 459 4.70 24.22 9.07
N ASN A 460 5.77 24.75 8.49
CA ASN A 460 6.24 24.43 7.16
C ASN A 460 7.52 23.61 7.25
N SER A 461 7.64 22.61 6.39
CA SER A 461 8.91 21.91 6.20
C SER A 461 9.20 21.64 4.74
N VAL A 462 10.48 21.70 4.39
CA VAL A 462 10.99 21.42 3.04
C VAL A 462 12.16 20.47 3.17
N SER A 463 12.07 19.31 2.51
CA SER A 463 13.12 18.29 2.51
C SER A 463 13.55 17.95 1.09
N LEU A 464 14.86 17.96 0.84
CA LEU A 464 15.46 17.44 -0.39
C LEU A 464 16.15 16.12 -0.05
N LYS A 465 15.60 15.00 -0.51
CA LYS A 465 16.09 13.65 -0.18
C LYS A 465 16.56 12.89 -1.40
N LEU A 466 17.59 12.07 -1.23
CA LEU A 466 17.95 11.03 -2.18
C LEU A 466 17.29 9.72 -1.73
N GLU A 467 16.47 9.14 -2.60
CA GLU A 467 15.71 7.91 -2.35
C GLU A 467 16.33 6.74 -3.13
N LYS A 468 16.71 5.67 -2.43
CA LYS A 468 17.04 4.37 -3.02
C LYS A 468 15.87 3.41 -2.83
N GLN A 469 15.53 2.67 -3.88
CA GLN A 469 14.55 1.58 -3.83
C GLN A 469 15.26 0.25 -4.08
N PHE A 470 14.74 -0.85 -3.53
CA PHE A 470 15.25 -2.20 -3.76
C PHE A 470 14.14 -3.25 -3.64
#